data_AF-A0A2M7KUH4-F1
#
_entry.id   AF-A0A2M7KUH4-F1
#
_cell.length_a   1.000
_cell.length_b   1.000
_cell.length_c   1.000
_cell.angle_alpha   90.00
_cell.angle_beta   90.00
_cell.angle_gamma   90.00
#
_symmetry.space_group_name_H-M   'P 1'
#
loop_
_entity.id
_entity.type
_entity.pdbx_description
1 polymer ?
#
loop_
_entity_poly.entity_id
_entity_poly.type
_entity_poly.pdbx_seq_one_letter_code
_entity_poly.pdbx_strand_id
1 'polypeptide(L)'
;AGADLVFHLTLGGASMAGADASLAAFRTRAADNFVYLVVAFRGGGSLIISPKGEVLADGGNEPDAIVAADLDLGAGRDAGDALGGVTTDFRARLFRERVPGAYGILTDAHPPILEKLRHVAVPAGEEASALCAEGRTTGADAFYEAERWLAEDKVEEAALRFEQLAEHFGTLWIGRASRERLKGVRRKESETAC
;
A
#
# COMPACT_ATOMS: atom_id res chain seq x y z
N ALA A 1 -11.19 9.52 -23.88
CA ALA A 1 -9.91 8.82 -23.68
C ALA A 1 -9.96 8.13 -22.31
N GLY A 2 -9.48 6.90 -22.21
CA GLY A 2 -9.37 6.12 -20.97
C GLY A 2 -7.96 5.53 -20.86
N ALA A 3 -7.57 5.03 -19.69
CA ALA A 3 -6.26 4.43 -19.49
C ALA A 3 -6.20 3.01 -20.05
N ASP A 4 -5.07 2.64 -20.67
CA ASP A 4 -4.74 1.27 -21.07
C ASP A 4 -3.70 0.62 -20.14
N LEU A 5 -2.93 1.46 -19.44
CA LEU A 5 -1.88 1.11 -18.50
C LEU A 5 -1.98 2.05 -17.30
N VAL A 6 -1.84 1.50 -16.09
CA VAL A 6 -1.84 2.25 -14.83
C VAL A 6 -0.59 1.92 -14.03
N PHE A 7 0.10 2.95 -13.54
CA PHE A 7 1.19 2.80 -12.58
C PHE A 7 0.66 2.98 -11.16
N HIS A 8 0.87 1.97 -10.31
CA HIS A 8 0.52 1.96 -8.91
C HIS A 8 1.80 1.91 -8.08
N LEU A 9 2.29 3.10 -7.70
CA LEU A 9 3.48 3.26 -6.87
C LEU A 9 3.08 3.13 -5.39
N THR A 10 3.61 2.14 -4.68
CA THR A 10 3.15 1.83 -3.33
C THR A 10 4.26 1.48 -2.34
N LEU A 11 3.95 1.74 -1.07
CA LEU A 11 4.73 1.38 0.12
C LEU A 11 4.02 0.29 0.95
N GLY A 12 2.89 -0.21 0.47
CA GLY A 12 2.03 -1.17 1.16
C GLY A 12 1.17 -1.99 0.20
N GLY A 13 0.56 -3.05 0.74
CA GLY A 13 -0.34 -3.91 -0.02
C GLY A 13 -1.59 -3.17 -0.53
N ALA A 14 -2.24 -3.74 -1.54
CA ALA A 14 -3.54 -3.24 -2.02
C ALA A 14 -4.71 -3.55 -1.07
N SER A 15 -4.46 -4.37 -0.04
CA SER A 15 -5.42 -4.79 0.97
C SER A 15 -4.82 -4.61 2.36
N MET A 16 -5.69 -4.39 3.35
CA MET A 16 -5.31 -4.37 4.77
C MET A 16 -5.09 -5.78 5.34
N ALA A 17 -5.39 -6.82 4.55
CA ALA A 17 -5.09 -8.21 4.87
C ALA A 17 -3.70 -8.63 4.34
N GLY A 18 -3.41 -9.94 4.34
CA GLY A 18 -2.12 -10.49 3.94
C GLY A 18 -1.80 -10.39 2.43
N ALA A 19 -0.66 -10.99 2.06
CA ALA A 19 -0.11 -10.95 0.70
C ALA A 19 -1.10 -11.44 -0.37
N ASP A 20 -1.76 -12.58 -0.13
CA ASP A 20 -2.72 -13.16 -1.08
C ASP A 20 -3.89 -12.21 -1.38
N ALA A 21 -4.42 -11.55 -0.35
CA ALA A 21 -5.49 -10.59 -0.51
C ALA A 21 -5.04 -9.32 -1.24
N SER A 22 -3.79 -8.91 -1.04
CA SER A 22 -3.20 -7.80 -1.80
C SER A 22 -3.01 -8.15 -3.27
N LEU A 23 -2.50 -9.34 -3.59
CA LEU A 23 -2.37 -9.82 -4.96
C LEU A 23 -3.74 -9.90 -5.64
N ALA A 24 -4.74 -10.49 -4.97
CA ALA A 24 -6.11 -10.56 -5.47
C ALA A 24 -6.65 -9.16 -5.79
N ALA A 25 -6.48 -8.20 -4.88
CA ALA A 25 -6.95 -6.82 -5.10
C ALA A 25 -6.27 -6.14 -6.30
N PHE A 26 -4.97 -6.35 -6.53
CA PHE A 26 -4.29 -5.85 -7.72
C PHE A 26 -4.84 -6.49 -9.01
N ARG A 27 -5.00 -7.81 -9.02
CA ARG A 27 -5.56 -8.55 -10.16
C ARG A 27 -6.98 -8.09 -10.49
N THR A 28 -7.83 -7.91 -9.49
CA THR A 28 -9.21 -7.40 -9.67
C THR A 28 -9.21 -6.00 -10.27
N ARG A 29 -8.36 -5.08 -9.79
CA ARG A 29 -8.28 -3.72 -10.36
C ARG A 29 -7.92 -3.74 -11.84
N ALA A 30 -6.97 -4.60 -12.24
CA ALA A 30 -6.60 -4.77 -13.64
C ALA A 30 -7.74 -5.37 -14.46
N ALA A 31 -8.32 -6.48 -13.98
CA ALA A 31 -9.37 -7.24 -14.68
C ALA A 31 -10.69 -6.45 -14.83
N ASP A 32 -11.17 -5.82 -13.77
CA ASP A 32 -12.44 -5.08 -13.78
C ASP A 32 -12.39 -3.84 -14.68
N ASN A 33 -11.19 -3.38 -15.03
CA ASN A 33 -10.99 -2.21 -15.89
C ASN A 33 -10.37 -2.56 -17.25
N PHE A 34 -9.99 -3.83 -17.47
CA PHE A 34 -9.23 -4.29 -18.64
C PHE A 34 -8.02 -3.41 -18.97
N VAL A 35 -7.20 -3.15 -17.95
CA VAL A 35 -5.97 -2.37 -18.06
C VAL A 35 -4.76 -3.18 -17.63
N TYR A 36 -3.61 -2.86 -18.20
CA TYR A 36 -2.35 -3.28 -17.61
C TYR A 36 -2.13 -2.52 -16.29
N LEU A 37 -1.65 -3.22 -15.27
CA LEU A 37 -1.34 -2.62 -13.98
C LEU A 37 0.12 -2.90 -13.63
N VAL A 38 0.91 -1.84 -13.50
CA VAL A 38 2.30 -1.91 -13.02
C VAL A 38 2.31 -1.53 -11.56
N VAL A 39 2.63 -2.48 -10.69
CA VAL A 39 2.78 -2.28 -9.26
C VAL A 39 4.27 -2.14 -8.96
N ALA A 40 4.69 -0.94 -8.58
CA ALA A 40 6.03 -0.71 -8.07
C ALA A 40 5.97 -0.65 -6.54
N PHE A 41 6.48 -1.69 -5.89
CA PHE A 41 6.40 -1.88 -4.45
C PHE A 41 7.78 -1.65 -3.82
N ARG A 42 7.86 -0.73 -2.86
CA ARG A 42 9.12 -0.50 -2.12
C ARG A 42 9.41 -1.67 -1.19
N GLY A 43 10.59 -2.28 -1.35
CA GLY A 43 11.07 -3.36 -0.49
C GLY A 43 10.73 -4.77 -0.98
N GLY A 44 10.23 -4.91 -2.21
CA GLY A 44 9.91 -6.19 -2.84
C GLY A 44 8.42 -6.33 -3.15
N GLY A 45 8.09 -7.22 -4.09
CA GLY A 45 6.70 -7.51 -4.51
C GLY A 45 6.22 -6.66 -5.69
N SER A 46 7.13 -6.16 -6.53
CA SER A 46 6.77 -5.43 -7.75
C SER A 46 6.24 -6.39 -8.82
N LEU A 47 5.17 -5.99 -9.51
CA LEU A 47 4.41 -6.86 -10.42
C LEU A 47 4.00 -6.11 -11.68
N ILE A 48 3.92 -6.81 -12.80
CA ILE A 48 3.21 -6.35 -14.00
C ILE A 48 2.04 -7.29 -14.25
N ILE A 49 0.82 -6.76 -14.32
CA ILE A 49 -0.43 -7.52 -14.40
C ILE A 49 -1.16 -7.18 -15.71
N SER A 50 -1.64 -8.21 -16.40
CA SER A 50 -2.39 -8.11 -17.65
C SER A 50 -3.82 -7.61 -17.44
N PRO A 51 -4.51 -7.14 -18.49
CA PRO A 51 -5.94 -6.81 -18.46
C PRO A 51 -6.87 -7.96 -18.04
N LYS A 52 -6.40 -9.22 -18.02
CA LYS A 52 -7.16 -10.38 -17.52
C LYS A 52 -6.83 -10.72 -16.06
N GLY A 53 -5.98 -9.94 -15.41
CA GLY A 53 -5.51 -10.19 -14.04
C GLY A 53 -4.37 -11.21 -13.94
N GLU A 54 -3.73 -11.56 -15.05
CA GLU A 54 -2.59 -12.50 -15.05
C GLU A 54 -1.30 -11.76 -14.69
N VAL A 55 -0.41 -12.40 -13.92
CA VAL A 55 0.91 -11.81 -13.63
C VAL A 55 1.82 -12.11 -14.80
N LEU A 56 2.29 -11.06 -15.49
CA LEU A 56 3.18 -11.15 -16.63
C LEU A 56 4.65 -11.14 -16.23
N ALA A 57 4.97 -10.43 -15.15
CA ALA A 57 6.29 -10.39 -14.56
C ALA A 57 6.18 -10.14 -13.04
N ASP A 58 7.06 -10.79 -12.29
CA ASP A 58 7.11 -10.76 -10.83
C ASP A 58 8.56 -10.54 -10.38
N GLY A 59 8.77 -9.50 -9.58
CA GLY A 59 10.06 -9.20 -8.97
C GLY A 59 10.38 -10.05 -7.73
N GLY A 60 9.47 -10.91 -7.30
CA GLY A 60 9.56 -11.64 -6.04
C GLY A 60 9.63 -10.67 -4.86
N ASN A 61 10.22 -11.13 -3.75
CA ASN A 61 10.42 -10.29 -2.55
C ASN A 61 11.75 -9.52 -2.58
N GLU A 62 12.37 -9.36 -3.74
CA GLU A 62 13.68 -8.72 -3.87
C GLU A 62 13.54 -7.18 -3.85
N PRO A 63 14.23 -6.47 -2.93
CA PRO A 63 14.02 -5.04 -2.72
C PRO A 63 14.45 -4.16 -3.89
N ASP A 64 15.47 -4.58 -4.65
CA ASP A 64 16.04 -3.85 -5.79
C ASP A 64 15.79 -4.57 -7.13
N ALA A 65 14.62 -5.20 -7.27
CA ALA A 65 14.25 -5.90 -8.49
C ALA A 65 13.92 -4.94 -9.64
N ILE A 66 14.39 -5.28 -10.85
CA ILE A 66 13.88 -4.71 -12.10
C ILE A 66 12.88 -5.71 -12.68
N VAL A 67 11.64 -5.27 -12.84
CA VAL A 67 10.56 -6.07 -13.42
C VAL A 67 10.22 -5.51 -14.80
N ALA A 68 10.24 -6.37 -15.81
CA ALA A 68 10.00 -5.98 -17.19
C ALA A 68 9.08 -6.97 -17.90
N ALA A 69 8.22 -6.46 -18.78
CA ALA A 69 7.36 -7.24 -19.66
C ALA A 69 7.06 -6.43 -20.93
N ASP A 70 6.95 -7.12 -22.06
CA ASP A 70 6.47 -6.53 -23.31
C ASP A 70 4.94 -6.50 -23.31
N LEU A 71 4.35 -5.35 -23.60
CA LEU A 71 2.91 -5.14 -23.52
C LEU A 71 2.34 -4.82 -24.91
N ASP A 72 1.29 -5.55 -25.29
CA ASP A 72 0.41 -5.15 -26.40
C ASP A 72 -0.80 -4.39 -25.85
N LEU A 73 -0.75 -3.06 -25.94
CA LEU A 73 -1.83 -2.19 -25.47
C LEU A 73 -3.14 -2.36 -26.26
N GLY A 74 -3.15 -3.13 -27.35
CA GLY A 74 -4.36 -3.51 -28.09
C GLY A 74 -5.06 -4.75 -27.54
N ALA A 75 -4.34 -5.63 -26.86
CA ALA A 75 -4.76 -7.00 -26.54
C ALA A 75 -5.35 -7.17 -25.12
N GLY A 76 -5.70 -8.42 -24.77
CA GLY A 76 -6.12 -8.82 -23.42
C GLY A 76 -7.55 -8.43 -23.05
N ARG A 77 -8.35 -7.96 -24.01
CA ARG A 77 -9.72 -7.47 -23.79
C ARG A 77 -10.80 -8.42 -24.31
N ASP A 78 -10.37 -9.49 -24.95
CA ASP A 78 -11.23 -10.59 -25.39
C ASP A 78 -11.62 -11.46 -24.19
N ALA A 79 -12.86 -11.92 -24.16
CA ALA A 79 -13.36 -12.92 -23.21
C ALA A 79 -14.54 -13.67 -23.82
N GLY A 80 -14.96 -14.77 -23.20
CA GLY A 80 -16.21 -15.43 -23.58
C GLY A 80 -17.41 -14.56 -23.20
N ASP A 81 -18.35 -14.33 -24.12
CA ASP A 81 -19.65 -13.71 -23.80
C ASP A 81 -20.81 -14.70 -23.94
N ALA A 82 -21.90 -14.42 -23.23
CA ALA A 82 -23.16 -15.17 -23.34
C ALA A 82 -23.97 -14.79 -24.59
N LEU A 83 -23.43 -13.92 -25.46
CA LEU A 83 -24.08 -13.37 -26.65
C LEU A 83 -23.55 -14.01 -27.95
N GLY A 84 -22.79 -15.10 -27.84
CA GLY A 84 -22.29 -15.85 -28.99
C GLY A 84 -21.02 -15.28 -29.63
N GLY A 85 -20.19 -14.54 -28.88
CA GLY A 85 -18.89 -14.04 -29.32
C GLY A 85 -18.94 -12.74 -30.13
N VAL A 86 -20.02 -11.96 -29.99
CA VAL A 86 -20.16 -10.67 -30.69
C VAL A 86 -19.26 -9.57 -30.10
N THR A 87 -18.78 -9.75 -28.87
CA THR A 87 -17.93 -8.79 -28.17
C THR A 87 -16.46 -9.15 -28.34
N THR A 88 -15.70 -8.30 -29.03
CA THR A 88 -14.25 -8.48 -29.22
C THR A 88 -13.40 -7.65 -28.26
N ASP A 89 -13.95 -6.58 -27.69
CA ASP A 89 -13.32 -5.75 -26.66
C ASP A 89 -14.31 -5.53 -25.50
N PHE A 90 -14.06 -6.18 -24.36
CA PHE A 90 -14.98 -6.14 -23.22
C PHE A 90 -15.00 -4.81 -22.48
N ARG A 91 -14.07 -3.87 -22.72
CA ARG A 91 -14.22 -2.50 -22.24
C ARG A 91 -15.48 -1.85 -22.79
N ALA A 92 -15.83 -2.20 -24.03
CA ALA A 92 -17.04 -1.71 -24.68
C ALA A 92 -18.29 -2.02 -23.86
N ARG A 93 -18.36 -3.23 -23.27
CA ARG A 93 -19.44 -3.64 -22.37
C ARG A 93 -19.30 -2.98 -21.01
N LEU A 94 -18.10 -3.02 -20.40
CA LEU A 94 -17.83 -2.40 -19.11
C LEU A 94 -18.35 -0.95 -19.04
N PHE A 95 -18.05 -0.12 -20.05
CA PHE A 95 -18.46 1.28 -20.03
C PHE A 95 -19.93 1.52 -20.40
N ARG A 96 -20.54 0.66 -21.23
CA ARG A 96 -21.96 0.77 -21.60
C ARG A 96 -22.91 0.24 -20.52
N GLU A 97 -22.45 -0.73 -19.75
CA GLU A 97 -23.27 -1.41 -18.73
C GLU A 97 -23.12 -0.78 -17.33
N ARG A 98 -22.15 0.13 -17.13
CA ARG A 98 -22.07 0.93 -15.90
C ARG A 98 -23.34 1.75 -15.72
N VAL A 99 -23.74 1.93 -14.45
CA VAL A 99 -24.88 2.76 -14.07
C VAL A 99 -24.40 3.94 -13.20
N PRO A 100 -23.76 4.98 -13.78
CA PRO A 100 -23.18 6.09 -13.02
C PRO A 100 -24.13 6.75 -12.02
N GLY A 101 -25.42 6.85 -12.37
CA GLY A 101 -26.45 7.40 -11.49
C GLY A 101 -26.61 6.63 -10.17
N ALA A 102 -26.25 5.35 -10.12
CA ALA A 102 -26.28 4.54 -8.90
C ALA A 102 -25.03 4.73 -8.01
N TYR A 103 -23.95 5.31 -8.54
CA TYR A 103 -22.65 5.41 -7.84
C TYR A 103 -22.36 6.80 -7.26
N GLY A 104 -23.29 7.76 -7.38
CA GLY A 104 -23.07 9.14 -6.92
C GLY A 104 -22.67 9.25 -5.44
N ILE A 105 -23.14 8.33 -4.60
CA ILE A 105 -22.78 8.26 -3.18
C ILE A 105 -21.28 8.02 -2.92
N LEU A 106 -20.57 7.38 -3.85
CA LEU A 106 -19.13 7.11 -3.72
C LEU A 106 -18.28 8.37 -3.85
N THR A 107 -18.83 9.41 -4.47
CA THR A 107 -18.17 10.70 -4.73
C THR A 107 -18.85 11.86 -4.00
N ASP A 108 -19.90 11.60 -3.24
CA ASP A 108 -20.52 12.60 -2.38
C ASP A 108 -19.50 13.05 -1.33
N ALA A 109 -19.37 14.36 -1.13
CA ALA A 109 -18.49 14.92 -0.11
C ALA A 109 -19.02 14.68 1.32
N HIS A 110 -20.34 14.46 1.47
CA HIS A 110 -21.00 14.25 2.75
C HIS A 110 -21.95 13.04 2.71
N PRO A 111 -21.45 11.83 2.41
CA PRO A 111 -22.30 10.65 2.29
C PRO A 111 -22.91 10.31 3.67
N PRO A 112 -24.15 9.80 3.74
CA PRO A 112 -24.84 9.51 5.00
C PRO A 112 -24.10 8.60 5.98
N ILE A 113 -23.11 7.82 5.50
CA ILE A 113 -22.26 6.98 6.34
C ILE A 113 -21.41 7.79 7.32
N LEU A 114 -21.06 9.04 7.01
CA LEU A 114 -20.24 9.88 7.89
C LEU A 114 -20.95 10.18 9.21
N GLU A 115 -22.28 10.31 9.20
CA GLU A 115 -23.05 10.51 10.44
C GLU A 115 -22.90 9.31 11.39
N LYS A 116 -22.84 8.09 10.85
CA LYS A 116 -22.61 6.87 11.65
C LYS A 116 -21.19 6.79 12.19
N LEU A 117 -20.23 7.41 11.50
CA LEU A 117 -18.79 7.36 11.82
C LEU A 117 -18.28 8.62 12.52
N ARG A 118 -19.14 9.60 12.84
CA ARG A 118 -18.76 10.89 13.44
C ARG A 118 -17.95 10.81 14.73
N HIS A 119 -18.01 9.68 15.43
CA HIS A 119 -17.28 9.44 16.68
C HIS A 119 -15.88 8.86 16.45
N VAL A 120 -15.55 8.48 15.21
CA VAL A 120 -14.23 7.97 14.84
C VAL A 120 -13.36 9.16 14.44
N ALA A 121 -12.33 9.43 15.23
CA ALA A 121 -11.36 10.46 14.90
C ALA A 121 -10.56 10.05 13.66
N VAL A 122 -10.60 10.90 12.62
CA VAL A 122 -9.76 10.79 11.43
C VAL A 122 -9.05 12.13 11.28
N PRO A 123 -7.71 12.18 11.27
CA PRO A 123 -6.98 13.43 11.11
C PRO A 123 -7.28 14.08 9.76
N ALA A 124 -7.10 15.39 9.69
CA ALA A 124 -7.21 16.11 8.42
C ALA A 124 -6.16 15.60 7.43
N GLY A 125 -6.47 15.65 6.13
CA GLY A 125 -5.56 15.14 5.09
C GLY A 125 -4.18 15.81 5.13
N GLU A 126 -4.12 17.10 5.44
CA GLU A 126 -2.87 17.85 5.58
C GLU A 126 -2.03 17.38 6.76
N GLU A 127 -2.66 17.16 7.93
CA GLU A 127 -2.00 16.65 9.14
C GLU A 127 -1.46 15.24 8.92
N ALA A 128 -2.29 14.35 8.36
CA ALA A 128 -1.88 12.98 8.03
C ALA A 128 -0.72 12.95 7.03
N SER A 129 -0.75 13.84 6.03
CA SER A 129 0.32 13.98 5.04
C SER A 129 1.62 14.49 5.67
N ALA A 130 1.54 15.51 6.53
CA ALA A 130 2.70 16.07 7.23
C ALA A 130 3.40 15.01 8.11
N LEU A 131 2.63 14.31 8.94
CA LEU A 131 3.16 13.25 9.80
C LEU A 131 3.78 12.11 8.98
N CYS A 132 3.15 11.73 7.86
CA CYS A 132 3.67 10.69 6.97
C CYS A 132 4.96 11.11 6.24
N ALA A 133 5.09 12.39 5.87
CA ALA A 133 6.29 12.94 5.23
C ALA A 133 7.45 13.02 6.24
N GLU A 134 7.19 13.52 7.44
CA GLU A 134 8.16 13.58 8.54
C GLU A 134 8.66 12.16 8.89
N GLY A 135 7.74 11.22 9.10
CA GLY A 135 8.07 9.83 9.42
C GLY A 135 8.76 9.05 8.28
N ARG A 136 8.89 9.63 7.08
CA ARG A 136 9.65 9.04 5.97
C ARG A 136 10.99 9.71 5.73
N THR A 137 11.24 10.84 6.37
CA THR A 137 12.44 11.64 6.21
C THR A 137 13.15 11.74 7.55
N THR A 138 12.99 12.85 8.26
CA THR A 138 13.66 13.14 9.53
C THR A 138 13.35 12.12 10.61
N GLY A 139 12.14 11.55 10.63
CA GLY A 139 11.77 10.48 11.55
C GLY A 139 12.56 9.19 11.31
N ALA A 140 12.82 8.84 10.04
CA ALA A 140 13.60 7.65 9.70
C ALA A 140 15.06 7.83 10.09
N ASP A 141 15.63 9.01 9.83
CA ASP A 141 17.00 9.34 10.24
C ASP A 141 17.16 9.28 11.76
N ALA A 142 16.19 9.84 12.50
CA ALA A 142 16.16 9.77 13.95
C ALA A 142 16.07 8.33 14.49
N PHE A 143 15.32 7.46 13.82
CA PHE A 143 15.23 6.05 14.19
C PHE A 143 16.57 5.33 13.98
N TYR A 144 17.22 5.54 12.82
CA TYR A 144 18.51 4.93 12.53
C TYR A 144 19.64 5.45 13.44
N GLU A 145 19.57 6.72 13.84
CA GLU A 145 20.47 7.26 14.86
C GLU A 145 20.31 6.56 16.22
N ALA A 146 19.07 6.30 16.66
CA ALA A 146 18.80 5.56 17.89
C ALA A 146 19.32 4.10 17.81
N GLU A 147 19.16 3.43 16.67
CA GLU A 147 19.77 2.11 16.42
C GLU A 147 21.30 2.16 16.53
N ARG A 148 21.93 3.20 15.96
CA ARG A 148 23.38 3.40 16.04
C ARG A 148 23.83 3.61 17.49
N TRP A 149 23.15 4.44 18.27
CA TRP A 149 23.45 4.63 19.69
C TRP A 149 23.34 3.33 20.49
N LEU A 150 22.33 2.52 20.20
CA LEU A 150 22.19 1.20 20.82
C LEU A 150 23.35 0.26 20.49
N ALA A 151 23.87 0.33 19.26
CA ALA A 151 25.07 -0.44 18.86
C ALA A 151 26.38 0.10 19.48
N GLU A 152 26.38 1.36 19.92
CA GLU A 152 27.49 2.02 20.63
C GLU A 152 27.35 1.91 22.17
N ASP A 153 26.48 1.04 22.68
CA ASP A 153 26.17 0.86 24.11
C ASP A 153 25.64 2.13 24.83
N LYS A 154 25.14 3.12 24.10
CA LYS A 154 24.44 4.31 24.63
C LYS A 154 22.97 4.00 24.87
N VAL A 155 22.72 3.08 25.80
CA VAL A 155 21.42 2.44 25.98
C VAL A 155 20.34 3.42 26.45
N GLU A 156 20.66 4.31 27.39
CA GLU A 156 19.71 5.27 27.95
C GLU A 156 19.26 6.29 26.90
N GLU A 157 20.20 6.84 26.13
CA GLU A 157 19.93 7.81 25.07
C GLU A 157 19.12 7.18 23.92
N ALA A 158 19.48 5.95 23.54
CA ALA A 158 18.72 5.20 22.55
C ALA A 158 17.29 4.90 23.02
N ALA A 159 17.12 4.47 24.27
CA ALA A 159 15.81 4.20 24.85
C ALA A 159 14.92 5.45 24.88
N LEU A 160 15.46 6.58 25.37
CA LEU A 160 14.74 7.86 25.39
C LEU A 160 14.31 8.26 23.97
N ARG A 161 15.19 8.08 22.98
CA ARG A 161 14.88 8.42 21.59
C ARG A 161 13.78 7.53 21.02
N PHE A 162 13.84 6.21 21.26
CA PHE A 162 12.77 5.30 20.84
C PHE A 162 11.43 5.60 21.53
N GLU A 163 11.42 6.06 22.78
CA GLU A 163 10.19 6.45 23.47
C GLU A 163 9.54 7.68 22.81
N GLN A 164 10.32 8.72 22.53
CA GLN A 164 9.86 9.91 21.81
C GLN A 164 9.29 9.56 20.43
N LEU A 165 10.00 8.70 19.69
CA LEU A 165 9.58 8.25 18.36
C LEU A 165 8.31 7.38 18.42
N ALA A 166 8.19 6.53 19.45
CA ALA A 166 7.01 5.69 19.68
C ALA A 166 5.76 6.51 19.96
N GLU A 167 5.89 7.56 20.76
CA GLU A 167 4.80 8.47 21.11
C GLU A 167 4.38 9.31 19.91
N HIS A 168 5.32 10.04 19.30
CA HIS A 168 5.04 10.98 18.20
C HIS A 168 4.48 10.29 16.96
N PHE A 169 5.10 9.20 16.51
CA PHE A 169 4.69 8.52 15.28
C PHE A 169 3.60 7.47 15.49
N GLY A 170 3.14 7.27 16.73
CA GLY A 170 1.98 6.43 17.05
C GLY A 170 2.03 5.07 16.36
N THR A 171 1.05 4.78 15.50
CA THR A 171 0.93 3.50 14.79
C THR A 171 1.69 3.42 13.47
N LEU A 172 2.41 4.46 13.04
CA LEU A 172 3.30 4.39 11.87
C LEU A 172 4.42 3.37 12.10
N TRP A 173 5.11 3.00 11.01
CA TRP A 173 6.17 1.98 11.05
C TRP A 173 7.25 2.32 12.09
N ILE A 174 7.69 3.58 12.17
CA ILE A 174 8.67 4.05 13.18
C ILE A 174 8.14 3.85 14.58
N GLY A 175 6.91 4.28 14.85
CA GLY A 175 6.35 4.21 16.20
C GLY A 175 6.19 2.75 16.66
N ARG A 176 5.76 1.85 15.76
CA ARG A 176 5.70 0.41 16.05
C ARG A 176 7.08 -0.20 16.26
N ALA A 177 8.03 0.07 15.36
CA ALA A 177 9.39 -0.46 15.45
C ALA A 177 10.09 0.01 16.74
N SER A 178 9.95 1.29 17.09
CA SER A 178 10.53 1.88 18.30
C SER A 178 10.01 1.20 19.57
N ARG A 179 8.69 0.90 19.63
CA ARG A 179 8.12 0.12 20.74
C ARG A 179 8.70 -1.29 20.84
N GLU A 180 8.93 -1.96 19.71
CA GLU A 180 9.58 -3.27 19.71
C GLU A 180 11.03 -3.19 20.20
N ARG A 181 11.78 -2.16 19.81
CA ARG A 181 13.14 -1.94 20.31
C ARG A 181 13.18 -1.70 21.81
N LEU A 182 12.28 -0.88 22.35
CA LEU A 182 12.15 -0.64 23.78
C LEU A 182 11.91 -1.93 24.58
N LYS A 183 11.06 -2.83 24.07
CA LYS A 183 10.86 -4.16 24.70
C LYS A 183 12.17 -4.95 24.74
N GLY A 184 12.95 -4.91 23.64
CA GLY A 184 14.26 -5.54 23.56
C GLY A 184 15.27 -5.00 24.56
N VAL A 185 15.33 -3.68 24.74
CA VAL A 185 16.21 -3.00 25.70
C VAL A 185 15.86 -3.40 27.14
N ARG A 186 14.58 -3.25 27.53
CA ARG A 186 14.11 -3.57 28.90
C ARG A 186 14.32 -5.02 29.29
N ARG A 187 14.24 -5.95 28.33
CA ARG A 187 14.54 -7.37 28.57
C ARG A 187 16.01 -7.60 28.90
N LYS A 188 16.94 -6.96 28.17
CA LYS A 188 18.38 -7.08 28.43
C LYS A 188 18.77 -6.51 29.80
N GLU A 189 18.16 -5.40 30.22
CA GLU A 189 18.37 -4.84 31.56
C GLU A 189 17.91 -5.81 32.67
N SER A 190 16.78 -6.49 32.45
CA SER A 190 16.25 -7.49 33.40
C SER A 190 17.11 -8.76 33.49
N GLU A 191 17.72 -9.17 32.39
CA GLU A 191 18.63 -10.35 32.34
C GLU A 191 20.01 -10.06 32.95
N THR A 192 20.46 -8.79 32.95
CA THR A 192 21.78 -8.38 33.49
C THR A 192 21.72 -8.08 34.99
N ALA A 193 20.53 -7.88 35.56
CA ALA A 193 20.31 -7.60 36.98
C ALA A 193 20.15 -8.85 37.87
N CYS A 194 20.30 -10.06 37.31
CA CYS A 194 20.18 -11.36 37.99
C CYS A 194 21.54 -12.08 37.98
#